data_AF-A0A9D6EUN5-F1
#
_entry.id   AF-A0A9D6EUN5-F1
#
_cell.length_a   1.000
_cell.length_b   1.000
_cell.length_c   1.000
_cell.angle_alpha   90.00
_cell.angle_beta   90.00
_cell.angle_gamma   90.00
#
_symmetry.space_group_name_H-M   'P 1'
#
loop_
_entity.id
_entity.type
_entity.pdbx_description
1 polymer ?
#
loop_
_entity_poly.entity_id
_entity_poly.type
_entity_poly.pdbx_seq_one_letter_code
_entity_poly.pdbx_strand_id
1 'polypeptide(L)'
;MQGGEIHLELKQMPVPQEVRPPGFAAEQGTDPTQLITQRTKVAVGFVQSFSVLSVDHPSVDLAQENTLLDQLHAELDALNDTTTKQLQSESVATSAMGGEGVASEITPLYQQMGEHPSVEAVGKIREMLKEKYGLQGLNAHEDLRFVDLQQQILGSWIAVNPRPTANIYDRQSTDRLYYWKSQLKRQTLIARTQAQDQFQKSCPDDYARYLRYGVYINDHGIPDPPQDPAIKHIMAAVYDETYRRLDENRNQRNQVHTVIDDPWRYHGLDHMKRVVSEEIWDTFLRENPEKALVYRRQYKEINDAFIRLEHPQVVETTSSVSQVNENPKNATVDQADQDRRLKIVASDQEIHQTIQQQTTGEIRSMSDEDLDKRRRALTQRPILSSATLRDTVVGVSEQSTFAWVKTDKIVGMAQIRSGGWSSEIESRKGRVVQFAKEIISSGENGRNTEHIFHANKKNERIKMTVIVGPDGPIYLVNDGTHRVAGAMVAGLAEIPCDVDEIKYPINQTTPDAEEAQDWRRKIDLGLIDGQIDEYTSQNGVKMNRLSVRNEVIPWIRTRSQADLIKISRVYEQLYPGSLNKLKIPRDALVDPIANNYYMAGRWQEWENNFSSNSRDELGIVRY
;
A
#
# COMPACT_ATOMS: atom_id res chain seq x y z
N MET A 1 -52.10 -66.64 -19.07
CA MET A 1 -50.65 -66.37 -19.11
C MET A 1 -50.39 -65.22 -18.13
N GLN A 2 -50.63 -65.45 -16.83
CA GLN A 2 -49.67 -65.91 -15.82
C GLN A 2 -48.53 -64.92 -15.57
N GLY A 3 -48.67 -64.20 -14.46
CA GLY A 3 -47.67 -63.33 -13.87
C GLY A 3 -46.54 -64.11 -13.21
N GLY A 4 -45.38 -63.47 -13.13
CA GLY A 4 -44.24 -63.91 -12.34
C GLY A 4 -44.09 -63.05 -11.11
N GLU A 5 -44.44 -63.62 -9.96
CA GLU A 5 -43.85 -63.25 -8.67
C GLU A 5 -42.43 -63.80 -8.63
N ILE A 6 -41.46 -62.96 -8.22
CA ILE A 6 -40.18 -63.44 -7.71
C ILE A 6 -40.02 -62.85 -6.31
N HIS A 7 -40.22 -63.73 -5.33
CA HIS A 7 -39.75 -63.63 -3.96
C HIS A 7 -38.22 -63.67 -3.93
N LEU A 8 -37.57 -62.77 -3.17
CA LEU A 8 -36.27 -63.05 -2.56
C LEU A 8 -36.15 -62.39 -1.18
N GLU A 9 -36.22 -63.29 -0.20
CA GLU A 9 -35.77 -63.32 1.20
C GLU A 9 -35.15 -62.07 1.86
N LEU A 10 -35.86 -61.55 2.86
CA LEU A 10 -35.31 -60.79 3.98
C LEU A 10 -34.56 -61.74 4.93
N LYS A 11 -33.22 -61.79 4.82
CA LYS A 11 -32.38 -62.33 5.89
C LYS A 11 -32.21 -61.29 6.99
N GLN A 12 -32.87 -61.55 8.12
CA GLN A 12 -32.58 -60.91 9.39
C GLN A 12 -31.16 -61.29 9.83
N MET A 13 -30.36 -60.28 10.17
CA MET A 13 -29.10 -60.43 10.90
C MET A 13 -29.10 -59.50 12.11
N PRO A 14 -28.37 -59.88 13.18
CA PRO A 14 -28.84 -59.74 14.54
C PRO A 14 -28.57 -58.37 15.14
N VAL A 15 -29.48 -57.96 16.02
CA VAL A 15 -29.27 -56.87 16.98
C VAL A 15 -28.10 -57.23 17.90
N PRO A 16 -27.02 -56.43 17.95
CA PRO A 16 -26.04 -56.57 19.01
C PRO A 16 -26.59 -55.96 20.29
N GLN A 17 -26.58 -56.77 21.34
CA GLN A 17 -26.99 -56.45 22.70
C GLN A 17 -26.26 -55.22 23.24
N GLU A 18 -27.01 -54.40 23.99
CA GLU A 18 -26.48 -53.42 24.93
C GLU A 18 -25.45 -54.08 25.85
N VAL A 19 -24.18 -53.73 25.67
CA VAL A 19 -23.14 -53.92 26.68
C VAL A 19 -22.92 -52.58 27.34
N ARG A 20 -23.48 -52.40 28.54
CA ARG A 20 -23.04 -51.35 29.47
C ARG A 20 -21.65 -51.72 30.00
N PRO A 21 -20.66 -50.81 29.96
CA PRO A 21 -19.55 -50.84 30.88
C PRO A 21 -19.82 -49.92 32.09
N PRO A 22 -19.06 -50.11 33.18
CA PRO A 22 -19.46 -49.79 34.53
C PRO A 22 -19.17 -48.35 34.90
N GLY A 23 -19.85 -47.89 35.95
CA GLY A 23 -19.68 -46.56 36.51
C GLY A 23 -18.22 -46.22 36.78
N PHE A 24 -17.85 -45.00 36.40
CA PHE A 24 -16.68 -44.34 36.94
C PHE A 24 -17.14 -43.32 37.98
N ALA A 25 -16.52 -43.45 39.15
CA ALA A 25 -16.61 -42.54 40.26
C ALA A 25 -16.16 -41.13 39.85
N ALA A 26 -16.69 -40.14 40.56
CA ALA A 26 -16.26 -38.76 40.50
C ALA A 26 -14.77 -38.64 40.91
N GLU A 27 -13.91 -38.22 39.97
CA GLU A 27 -12.59 -37.68 40.29
C GLU A 27 -12.32 -36.41 39.48
N GLN A 28 -12.18 -35.32 40.25
CA GLN A 28 -11.34 -34.13 40.11
C GLN A 28 -10.84 -33.67 38.72
N GLY A 29 -11.26 -32.43 38.38
CA GLY A 29 -10.41 -31.39 37.79
C GLY A 29 -9.60 -31.74 36.55
N THR A 30 -10.23 -31.72 35.38
CA THR A 30 -9.50 -31.71 34.10
C THR A 30 -8.73 -30.41 33.96
N ASP A 31 -7.41 -30.51 33.89
CA ASP A 31 -6.47 -29.42 33.61
C ASP A 31 -6.90 -28.67 32.33
N PRO A 32 -7.10 -27.33 32.38
CA PRO A 32 -7.44 -26.50 31.22
C PRO A 32 -6.52 -26.72 30.01
N THR A 33 -5.26 -27.09 30.27
CA THR A 33 -4.25 -27.37 29.25
C THR A 33 -4.59 -28.63 28.43
N GLN A 34 -5.26 -29.63 29.02
CA GLN A 34 -5.74 -30.81 28.31
C GLN A 34 -6.94 -30.50 27.42
N LEU A 35 -7.83 -29.60 27.87
CA LEU A 35 -8.97 -29.13 27.08
C LEU A 35 -8.50 -28.31 25.86
N ILE A 36 -7.49 -27.45 26.05
CA ILE A 36 -6.84 -26.71 24.97
C ILE A 36 -6.13 -27.68 24.01
N THR A 37 -5.44 -28.69 24.51
CA THR A 37 -4.77 -29.72 23.68
C THR A 37 -5.77 -30.54 22.85
N GLN A 38 -6.94 -30.88 23.40
CA GLN A 38 -8.02 -31.51 22.62
C GLN A 38 -8.59 -30.56 21.55
N ARG A 39 -8.83 -29.29 21.89
CA ARG A 39 -9.30 -28.26 20.94
C ARG A 39 -8.31 -28.04 19.79
N THR A 40 -7.01 -28.00 20.07
CA THR A 40 -5.96 -27.88 19.06
C THR A 40 -5.84 -29.15 18.21
N LYS A 41 -6.02 -30.35 18.78
CA LYS A 41 -6.03 -31.60 17.99
C LYS A 41 -7.21 -31.69 17.03
N VAL A 42 -8.40 -31.22 17.42
CA VAL A 42 -9.57 -31.15 16.53
C VAL A 42 -9.35 -30.11 15.42
N ALA A 43 -8.81 -28.94 15.75
CA ALA A 43 -8.52 -27.89 14.77
C ALA A 43 -7.35 -28.24 13.81
N VAL A 44 -6.33 -28.95 14.28
CA VAL A 44 -5.21 -29.42 13.43
C VAL A 44 -5.61 -30.63 12.59
N GLY A 45 -6.43 -31.54 13.14
CA GLY A 45 -7.07 -32.62 12.38
C GLY A 45 -7.96 -32.09 11.26
N PHE A 46 -8.65 -30.97 11.48
CA PHE A 46 -9.45 -30.26 10.47
C PHE A 46 -8.61 -29.75 9.29
N VAL A 47 -7.42 -29.21 9.54
CA VAL A 47 -6.52 -28.67 8.49
C VAL A 47 -5.77 -29.78 7.74
N GLN A 48 -5.39 -30.87 8.43
CA GLN A 48 -4.67 -31.98 7.80
C GLN A 48 -5.59 -32.91 6.99
N SER A 49 -6.82 -33.15 7.44
CA SER A 49 -7.77 -34.04 6.72
C SER A 49 -8.27 -33.44 5.41
N PHE A 50 -8.36 -32.10 5.31
CA PHE A 50 -8.71 -31.41 4.06
C PHE A 50 -7.53 -31.28 3.08
N SER A 51 -6.29 -31.33 3.57
CA SER A 51 -5.09 -31.20 2.73
C SER A 51 -4.68 -32.52 2.05
N VAL A 52 -5.16 -33.67 2.54
CA VAL A 52 -4.80 -35.00 2.02
C VAL A 52 -5.82 -35.55 1.01
N LEU A 53 -6.99 -34.92 0.85
CA LEU A 53 -8.03 -35.38 -0.09
C LEU A 53 -8.03 -34.71 -1.47
N SER A 54 -6.99 -33.94 -1.82
CA SER A 54 -6.92 -33.24 -3.12
C SER A 54 -5.80 -33.71 -4.06
N VAL A 55 -5.28 -34.92 -3.89
CA VAL A 55 -4.36 -35.52 -4.86
C VAL A 55 -4.81 -36.94 -5.19
N ASP A 56 -5.33 -37.08 -6.41
CA ASP A 56 -5.59 -38.32 -7.15
C ASP A 56 -6.50 -39.40 -6.53
N HIS A 57 -7.82 -39.16 -6.49
CA HIS A 57 -8.80 -40.25 -6.62
C HIS A 57 -10.18 -39.75 -7.10
N PRO A 58 -10.80 -40.34 -8.14
CA PRO A 58 -12.17 -40.02 -8.52
C PRO A 58 -13.16 -40.81 -7.65
N SER A 59 -14.24 -40.14 -7.24
CA SER A 59 -15.39 -40.62 -6.44
C SER A 59 -15.15 -40.76 -4.92
N VAL A 60 -15.32 -39.65 -4.20
CA VAL A 60 -15.75 -39.67 -2.80
C VAL A 60 -17.27 -39.47 -2.78
N ASP A 61 -17.99 -40.31 -2.05
CA ASP A 61 -19.45 -40.29 -1.94
C ASP A 61 -19.90 -39.09 -1.09
N LEU A 62 -20.58 -38.14 -1.74
CA LEU A 62 -21.13 -36.91 -1.12
C LEU A 62 -22.06 -37.20 0.07
N ALA A 63 -22.65 -38.40 0.17
CA ALA A 63 -23.47 -38.77 1.32
C ALA A 63 -22.65 -38.96 2.61
N GLN A 64 -21.43 -39.46 2.50
CA GLN A 64 -20.53 -39.62 3.64
C GLN A 64 -19.99 -38.28 4.15
N GLU A 65 -19.68 -37.35 3.25
CA GLU A 65 -19.19 -36.01 3.61
C GLU A 65 -20.26 -35.19 4.35
N ASN A 66 -21.52 -35.26 3.90
CA ASN A 66 -22.63 -34.57 4.58
C ASN A 66 -22.95 -35.19 5.96
N THR A 67 -22.83 -36.51 6.10
CA THR A 67 -23.05 -37.17 7.41
C THR A 67 -21.98 -36.79 8.44
N LEU A 68 -20.73 -36.62 7.99
CA LEU A 68 -19.62 -36.14 8.82
C LEU A 68 -19.80 -34.68 9.25
N LEU A 69 -20.31 -33.83 8.35
CA LEU A 69 -20.62 -32.43 8.65
C LEU A 69 -21.76 -32.29 9.68
N ASP A 70 -22.81 -33.09 9.56
CA ASP A 70 -23.94 -33.05 10.50
C ASP A 70 -23.55 -33.55 11.91
N GLN A 71 -22.69 -34.57 11.99
CA GLN A 71 -22.12 -35.02 13.27
C GLN A 71 -21.25 -33.95 13.94
N LEU A 72 -20.46 -33.22 13.14
CA LEU A 72 -19.60 -32.15 13.63
C LEU A 72 -20.39 -30.96 14.17
N HIS A 73 -21.49 -30.57 13.52
CA HIS A 73 -22.38 -29.52 14.01
C HIS A 73 -23.06 -29.89 15.33
N ALA A 74 -23.51 -31.14 15.47
CA ALA A 74 -24.11 -31.62 16.71
C ALA A 74 -23.14 -31.60 17.90
N GLU A 75 -21.85 -31.91 17.67
CA GLU A 75 -20.82 -31.81 18.71
C GLU A 75 -20.47 -30.36 19.07
N LEU A 76 -20.46 -29.44 18.09
CA LEU A 76 -20.24 -28.01 18.33
C LEU A 76 -21.37 -27.39 19.17
N ASP A 77 -22.62 -27.73 18.86
CA ASP A 77 -23.80 -27.24 19.58
C ASP A 77 -23.80 -27.73 21.03
N ALA A 78 -23.44 -29.00 21.29
CA ALA A 78 -23.31 -29.54 22.64
C ALA A 78 -22.19 -28.86 23.46
N LEU A 79 -21.10 -28.45 22.79
CA LEU A 79 -19.98 -27.74 23.43
C LEU A 79 -20.35 -26.30 23.82
N ASN A 80 -21.12 -25.61 22.98
CA ASN A 80 -21.61 -24.26 23.24
C ASN A 80 -22.61 -24.23 24.41
N ASP A 81 -23.47 -25.24 24.50
CA ASP A 81 -24.47 -25.34 25.56
C ASP A 81 -23.84 -25.58 26.95
N THR A 82 -22.70 -26.29 26.98
CA THR A 82 -21.92 -26.54 28.19
C THR A 82 -21.15 -25.29 28.65
N THR A 83 -20.60 -24.54 27.70
CA THR A 83 -19.83 -23.30 27.96
C THR A 83 -20.73 -22.18 28.48
N THR A 84 -21.95 -22.08 27.94
CA THR A 84 -22.96 -21.09 28.36
C THR A 84 -23.43 -21.31 29.80
N LYS A 85 -23.53 -22.57 30.23
CA LYS A 85 -23.91 -22.95 31.60
C LYS A 85 -22.82 -22.68 32.64
N GLN A 86 -21.54 -22.76 32.25
CA GLN A 86 -20.40 -22.41 33.12
C GLN A 86 -20.24 -20.89 33.31
N LEU A 87 -20.52 -20.08 32.28
CA LEU A 87 -20.38 -18.62 32.35
C LEU A 87 -21.47 -17.95 33.19
N GLN A 88 -22.64 -18.58 33.38
CA GLN A 88 -23.70 -18.07 34.25
C GLN A 88 -23.44 -18.27 35.75
N SER A 89 -22.49 -19.14 36.14
CA SER A 89 -22.17 -19.39 37.56
C SER A 89 -21.10 -18.47 38.17
N GLU A 90 -20.37 -17.66 37.38
CA GLU A 90 -19.25 -16.85 37.87
C GLU A 90 -19.53 -15.34 37.96
N SER A 91 -20.75 -14.90 37.67
CA SER A 91 -21.12 -13.47 37.62
C SER A 91 -21.71 -12.94 38.94
N VAL A 92 -21.02 -13.10 40.08
CA VAL A 92 -21.26 -12.26 41.27
C VAL A 92 -19.94 -12.04 42.03
N ALA A 93 -19.18 -11.00 41.66
CA ALA A 93 -18.43 -10.11 42.56
C ALA A 93 -17.39 -9.32 41.77
N THR A 94 -17.57 -8.01 41.63
CA THR A 94 -16.64 -6.97 42.15
C THR A 94 -16.99 -5.60 41.57
N SER A 95 -17.04 -4.61 42.47
CA SER A 95 -17.11 -3.18 42.15
C SER A 95 -16.12 -2.45 43.05
N ALA A 96 -15.52 -1.40 42.48
CA ALA A 96 -14.67 -0.36 43.06
C ALA A 96 -13.20 -0.72 43.38
N MET A 97 -12.28 -0.35 42.47
CA MET A 97 -10.91 0.08 42.81
C MET A 97 -10.42 1.20 41.86
N GLY A 98 -9.70 2.17 42.43
CA GLY A 98 -9.28 3.44 41.83
C GLY A 98 -8.17 3.34 40.79
N GLY A 99 -8.15 4.32 39.87
CA GLY A 99 -7.39 4.28 38.62
C GLY A 99 -5.90 4.66 38.69
N GLU A 100 -5.36 5.16 39.81
CA GLU A 100 -3.97 5.66 39.84
C GLU A 100 -2.89 4.56 40.00
N GLY A 101 -3.20 3.42 40.63
CA GLY A 101 -2.23 2.31 40.78
C GLY A 101 -2.09 1.42 39.55
N VAL A 102 -2.88 1.67 38.52
CA VAL A 102 -3.16 0.71 37.44
C VAL A 102 -2.22 0.93 36.25
N ALA A 103 -2.01 2.20 35.87
CA ALA A 103 -1.08 2.58 34.82
C ALA A 103 0.36 2.10 35.11
N SER A 104 0.78 2.07 36.38
CA SER A 104 2.14 1.68 36.78
C SER A 104 2.45 0.20 36.59
N GLU A 105 1.46 -0.69 36.59
CA GLU A 105 1.67 -2.15 36.46
C GLU A 105 1.60 -2.63 35.01
N ILE A 106 0.78 -1.96 34.21
CA ILE A 106 0.53 -2.30 32.81
C ILE A 106 1.60 -1.70 31.88
N THR A 107 2.06 -0.49 32.21
CA THR A 107 3.07 0.22 31.43
C THR A 107 4.37 -0.59 31.27
N PRO A 108 4.94 -1.26 32.28
CA PRO A 108 6.14 -2.09 32.11
C PRO A 108 5.95 -3.26 31.14
N LEU A 109 4.77 -3.89 31.12
CA LEU A 109 4.47 -5.02 30.22
C LEU A 109 4.29 -4.53 28.78
N TYR A 110 3.61 -3.42 28.57
CA TYR A 110 3.56 -2.78 27.25
C TYR A 110 4.92 -2.23 26.80
N GLN A 111 5.77 -1.77 27.72
CA GLN A 111 7.14 -1.37 27.40
C GLN A 111 8.02 -2.55 26.94
N GLN A 112 7.69 -3.78 27.36
CA GLN A 112 8.33 -5.01 26.89
C GLN A 112 7.84 -5.44 25.49
N MET A 113 6.75 -4.86 24.97
CA MET A 113 6.27 -5.18 23.61
C MET A 113 7.19 -4.64 22.50
N GLY A 114 8.00 -3.60 22.75
CA GLY A 114 8.96 -3.08 21.76
C GLY A 114 8.34 -2.79 20.39
N GLU A 115 9.13 -2.87 19.31
CA GLU A 115 8.64 -2.80 17.91
C GLU A 115 8.13 -4.17 17.41
N HIS A 116 8.55 -5.26 18.05
CA HIS A 116 8.16 -6.63 17.73
C HIS A 116 7.89 -7.40 19.02
N PRO A 117 6.65 -7.44 19.50
CA PRO A 117 6.34 -8.11 20.75
C PRO A 117 6.49 -9.62 20.58
N SER A 118 7.18 -10.25 21.52
CA SER A 118 7.21 -11.70 21.58
C SER A 118 5.82 -12.25 21.84
N VAL A 119 5.51 -13.44 21.30
CA VAL A 119 4.25 -14.16 21.58
C VAL A 119 4.02 -14.30 23.09
N GLU A 120 5.08 -14.47 23.86
CA GLU A 120 5.05 -14.53 25.32
C GLU A 120 4.59 -13.20 25.97
N ALA A 121 5.10 -12.06 25.50
CA ALA A 121 4.69 -10.74 26.00
C ALA A 121 3.22 -10.45 25.69
N VAL A 122 2.77 -10.77 24.49
CA VAL A 122 1.36 -10.65 24.09
C VAL A 122 0.46 -11.54 24.95
N GLY A 123 0.89 -12.79 25.20
CA GLY A 123 0.19 -13.72 26.07
C GLY A 123 0.06 -13.21 27.51
N LYS A 124 1.14 -12.68 28.09
CA LYS A 124 1.13 -12.10 29.45
C LYS A 124 0.17 -10.91 29.57
N ILE A 125 0.13 -10.04 28.56
CA ILE A 125 -0.79 -8.90 28.54
C ILE A 125 -2.23 -9.38 28.44
N ARG A 126 -2.51 -10.39 27.60
CA ARG A 126 -3.86 -10.96 27.48
C ARG A 126 -4.33 -11.58 28.80
N GLU A 127 -3.51 -12.39 29.47
CA GLU A 127 -3.85 -12.97 30.77
C GLU A 127 -4.06 -11.88 31.83
N MET A 128 -3.21 -10.86 31.87
CA MET A 128 -3.39 -9.75 32.80
C MET A 128 -4.69 -8.96 32.52
N LEU A 129 -5.00 -8.65 31.25
CA LEU A 129 -6.25 -7.96 30.89
C LEU A 129 -7.48 -8.77 31.29
N LYS A 130 -7.39 -10.10 31.16
CA LYS A 130 -8.42 -11.06 31.58
C LYS A 130 -8.56 -11.11 33.11
N GLU A 131 -7.47 -11.30 33.85
CA GLU A 131 -7.46 -11.39 35.30
C GLU A 131 -7.92 -10.08 35.97
N LYS A 132 -7.47 -8.93 35.45
CA LYS A 132 -7.68 -7.62 36.09
C LYS A 132 -8.96 -6.91 35.65
N TYR A 133 -9.40 -7.12 34.41
CA TYR A 133 -10.55 -6.40 33.84
C TYR A 133 -11.63 -7.31 33.24
N GLY A 134 -11.45 -8.63 33.30
CA GLY A 134 -12.38 -9.58 32.69
C GLY A 134 -12.39 -9.57 31.15
N LEU A 135 -11.38 -8.94 30.51
CA LEU A 135 -11.33 -8.84 29.05
C LEU A 135 -10.81 -10.14 28.43
N GLN A 136 -11.54 -10.70 27.47
CA GLN A 136 -11.20 -11.99 26.85
C GLN A 136 -10.17 -11.87 25.70
N GLY A 137 -9.91 -10.65 25.23
CA GLY A 137 -8.96 -10.36 24.15
C GLY A 137 -8.12 -9.12 24.44
N LEU A 138 -7.23 -8.76 23.52
CA LEU A 138 -6.44 -7.52 23.62
C LEU A 138 -7.24 -6.29 23.19
N ASN A 139 -8.25 -6.50 22.36
CA ASN A 139 -9.21 -5.49 21.92
C ASN A 139 -10.57 -6.15 21.67
N ALA A 140 -11.60 -5.34 21.46
CA ALA A 140 -12.96 -5.84 21.27
C ALA A 140 -13.10 -6.84 20.11
N HIS A 141 -12.28 -6.73 19.05
CA HIS A 141 -12.34 -7.65 17.90
C HIS A 141 -11.78 -9.05 18.19
N GLU A 142 -11.02 -9.20 19.27
CA GLU A 142 -10.50 -10.49 19.74
C GLU A 142 -11.39 -11.14 20.80
N ASP A 143 -12.38 -10.41 21.32
CA ASP A 143 -13.34 -10.97 22.26
C ASP A 143 -14.18 -12.05 21.57
N LEU A 144 -14.28 -13.24 22.16
CA LEU A 144 -14.99 -14.36 21.53
C LEU A 144 -16.45 -14.01 21.22
N ARG A 145 -17.10 -13.24 22.09
CA ARG A 145 -18.49 -12.80 21.87
C ARG A 145 -18.60 -11.87 20.66
N PHE A 146 -17.61 -11.02 20.43
CA PHE A 146 -17.56 -10.17 19.23
C PHE A 146 -17.37 -11.04 17.97
N VAL A 147 -16.42 -11.98 18.04
CA VAL A 147 -16.10 -12.88 16.92
C VAL A 147 -17.34 -13.72 16.55
N ASP A 148 -18.07 -14.23 17.54
CA ASP A 148 -19.31 -14.99 17.35
C ASP A 148 -20.39 -14.14 16.67
N LEU A 149 -20.59 -12.89 17.11
CA LEU A 149 -21.52 -11.96 16.46
C LEU A 149 -21.12 -11.70 15.00
N GLN A 150 -19.85 -11.47 14.74
CA GLN A 150 -19.36 -11.24 13.38
C GLN A 150 -19.56 -12.48 12.50
N GLN A 151 -19.27 -13.67 13.02
CA GLN A 151 -19.44 -14.94 12.31
C GLN A 151 -20.93 -15.24 12.06
N GLN A 152 -21.81 -14.97 13.01
CA GLN A 152 -23.25 -15.13 12.84
C GLN A 152 -23.80 -14.23 11.73
N ILE A 153 -23.41 -12.95 11.72
CA ILE A 153 -23.83 -11.98 10.71
C ILE A 153 -23.28 -12.36 9.33
N LEU A 154 -21.98 -12.67 9.24
CA LEU A 154 -21.35 -13.04 7.98
C LEU A 154 -21.87 -14.40 7.46
N GLY A 155 -22.07 -15.37 8.34
CA GLY A 155 -22.63 -16.68 8.03
C GLY A 155 -24.04 -16.59 7.46
N SER A 156 -24.89 -15.71 8.02
CA SER A 156 -26.22 -15.41 7.47
C SER A 156 -26.16 -14.90 6.03
N TRP A 157 -25.16 -14.07 5.71
CA TRP A 157 -24.96 -13.60 4.33
C TRP A 157 -24.46 -14.71 3.40
N ILE A 158 -23.50 -15.52 3.86
CA ILE A 158 -22.94 -16.64 3.09
C ILE A 158 -24.01 -17.71 2.80
N ALA A 159 -24.91 -17.98 3.74
CA ALA A 159 -26.00 -18.93 3.55
C ALA A 159 -26.94 -18.53 2.38
N VAL A 160 -27.17 -17.22 2.21
CA VAL A 160 -27.99 -16.69 1.10
C VAL A 160 -27.16 -16.48 -0.18
N ASN A 161 -25.84 -16.35 -0.05
CA ASN A 161 -24.91 -16.09 -1.15
C ASN A 161 -23.77 -17.12 -1.14
N PRO A 162 -24.07 -18.41 -1.40
CA PRO A 162 -23.07 -19.45 -1.31
C PRO A 162 -21.94 -19.20 -2.32
N ARG A 163 -20.73 -19.63 -1.96
CA ARG A 163 -19.56 -19.52 -2.82
C ARG A 163 -19.83 -20.22 -4.16
N PRO A 164 -19.69 -19.54 -5.31
CA PRO A 164 -19.88 -20.19 -6.60
C PRO A 164 -18.81 -21.25 -6.82
N THR A 165 -19.20 -22.40 -7.38
CA THR A 165 -18.26 -23.41 -7.88
C THR A 165 -17.56 -22.84 -9.11
N ALA A 166 -16.22 -22.78 -9.07
CA ALA A 166 -15.42 -22.29 -10.18
C ALA A 166 -14.85 -23.47 -10.96
N ASN A 167 -15.12 -23.52 -12.26
CA ASN A 167 -14.38 -24.35 -13.19
C ASN A 167 -13.24 -23.50 -13.75
N ILE A 168 -12.00 -23.86 -13.45
CA ILE A 168 -10.81 -23.09 -13.86
C ILE A 168 -10.66 -22.92 -15.39
N TYR A 169 -11.40 -23.71 -16.18
CA TYR A 169 -11.45 -23.61 -17.65
C TYR A 169 -12.61 -22.75 -18.17
N ASP A 170 -13.53 -22.31 -17.31
CA ASP A 170 -14.63 -21.42 -17.69
C ASP A 170 -14.42 -20.01 -17.12
N ARG A 171 -14.20 -19.06 -18.03
CA ARG A 171 -14.03 -17.64 -17.73
C ARG A 171 -15.22 -17.05 -16.99
N GLN A 172 -16.46 -17.46 -17.31
CA GLN A 172 -17.65 -16.94 -16.65
C GLN A 172 -17.72 -17.38 -15.18
N SER A 173 -17.37 -18.63 -14.89
CA SER A 173 -17.27 -19.12 -13.51
C SER A 173 -16.16 -18.41 -12.70
N THR A 174 -15.05 -18.07 -13.35
CA THR A 174 -13.94 -17.32 -12.75
C THR A 174 -14.35 -15.88 -12.41
N ASP A 175 -15.05 -15.20 -13.33
CA ASP A 175 -15.56 -13.84 -13.12
C ASP A 175 -16.58 -13.80 -11.97
N ARG A 176 -17.47 -14.81 -11.88
CA ARG A 176 -18.41 -14.95 -10.76
C ARG A 176 -17.70 -15.16 -9.42
N LEU A 177 -16.65 -15.98 -9.39
CA LEU A 177 -15.85 -16.17 -8.18
C LEU A 177 -15.14 -14.87 -7.77
N TYR A 178 -14.59 -14.11 -8.73
CA TYR A 178 -13.95 -12.83 -8.45
C TYR A 178 -14.95 -11.81 -7.89
N TYR A 179 -16.13 -11.70 -8.52
CA TYR A 179 -17.21 -10.85 -8.04
C TYR A 179 -17.65 -11.25 -6.62
N TRP A 180 -17.84 -12.55 -6.37
CA TRP A 180 -18.21 -13.07 -5.05
C TRP A 180 -17.15 -12.74 -3.99
N LYS A 181 -15.85 -12.91 -4.29
CA LYS A 181 -14.75 -12.54 -3.37
C LYS A 181 -14.75 -11.05 -3.04
N SER A 182 -15.02 -10.20 -4.04
CA SER A 182 -15.15 -8.74 -3.85
C SER A 182 -16.33 -8.41 -2.91
N GLN A 183 -17.49 -9.05 -3.13
CA GLN A 183 -18.65 -8.90 -2.25
C GLN A 183 -18.37 -9.42 -0.84
N LEU A 184 -17.74 -10.59 -0.70
CA LEU A 184 -17.37 -11.15 0.60
C LEU A 184 -16.51 -10.15 1.39
N LYS A 185 -15.48 -9.55 0.79
CA LYS A 185 -14.64 -8.54 1.46
C LYS A 185 -15.46 -7.34 1.96
N ARG A 186 -16.42 -6.86 1.15
CA ARG A 186 -17.33 -5.78 1.56
C ARG A 186 -18.24 -6.21 2.71
N GLN A 187 -18.75 -7.42 2.68
CA GLN A 187 -19.67 -7.95 3.69
C GLN A 187 -18.97 -8.28 5.00
N THR A 188 -17.70 -8.71 4.97
CA THR A 188 -16.87 -8.83 6.17
C THR A 188 -16.74 -7.49 6.90
N LEU A 189 -16.59 -6.38 6.16
CA LEU A 189 -16.54 -5.04 6.76
C LEU A 189 -17.89 -4.64 7.37
N ILE A 190 -19.00 -4.88 6.67
CA ILE A 190 -20.36 -4.61 7.17
C ILE A 190 -20.64 -5.43 8.43
N ALA A 191 -20.34 -6.73 8.40
CA ALA A 191 -20.51 -7.64 9.53
C ALA A 191 -19.69 -7.20 10.74
N ARG A 192 -18.45 -6.72 10.52
CA ARG A 192 -17.61 -6.17 11.60
C ARG A 192 -18.25 -4.94 12.25
N THR A 193 -18.75 -3.98 11.46
CA THR A 193 -19.43 -2.79 11.99
C THR A 193 -20.69 -3.17 12.78
N GLN A 194 -21.52 -4.06 12.22
CA GLN A 194 -22.74 -4.51 12.90
C GLN A 194 -22.45 -5.30 14.18
N ALA A 195 -21.43 -6.17 14.16
CA ALA A 195 -20.97 -6.87 15.36
C ALA A 195 -20.47 -5.90 16.43
N GLN A 196 -19.77 -4.83 16.05
CA GLN A 196 -19.34 -3.78 16.97
C GLN A 196 -20.53 -3.06 17.62
N ASP A 197 -21.52 -2.66 16.83
CA ASP A 197 -22.73 -2.01 17.36
C ASP A 197 -23.50 -2.94 18.31
N GLN A 198 -23.59 -4.23 17.97
CA GLN A 198 -24.27 -5.22 18.81
C GLN A 198 -23.48 -5.50 20.09
N PHE A 199 -22.16 -5.68 19.99
CA PHE A 199 -21.27 -5.91 21.12
C PHE A 199 -21.26 -4.71 22.08
N GLN A 200 -21.25 -3.48 21.57
CA GLN A 200 -21.37 -2.27 22.38
C GLN A 200 -22.70 -2.22 23.14
N LYS A 201 -23.79 -2.71 22.54
CA LYS A 201 -25.12 -2.73 23.19
C LYS A 201 -25.27 -3.88 24.19
N SER A 202 -24.73 -5.06 23.89
CA SER A 202 -24.87 -6.25 24.72
C SER A 202 -23.83 -6.31 25.85
N CYS A 203 -22.67 -5.71 25.66
CA CYS A 203 -21.54 -5.72 26.60
C CYS A 203 -20.94 -4.31 26.77
N PRO A 204 -21.73 -3.29 27.18
CA PRO A 204 -21.29 -1.90 27.21
C PRO A 204 -20.09 -1.65 28.14
N ASP A 205 -20.05 -2.32 29.29
CA ASP A 205 -18.97 -2.16 30.27
C ASP A 205 -17.64 -2.73 29.76
N ASP A 206 -17.68 -3.93 29.15
CA ASP A 206 -16.49 -4.55 28.57
C ASP A 206 -16.01 -3.77 27.34
N TYR A 207 -16.94 -3.28 26.51
CA TYR A 207 -16.60 -2.41 25.40
C TYR A 207 -15.94 -1.11 25.89
N ALA A 208 -16.46 -0.49 26.94
CA ALA A 208 -15.82 0.69 27.56
C ALA A 208 -14.43 0.36 28.13
N ARG A 209 -14.24 -0.82 28.73
CA ARG A 209 -12.92 -1.29 29.18
C ARG A 209 -11.97 -1.53 28.01
N TYR A 210 -12.42 -2.07 26.87
CA TYR A 210 -11.60 -2.16 25.66
C TYR A 210 -11.23 -0.79 25.07
N LEU A 211 -12.17 0.17 25.09
CA LEU A 211 -11.88 1.54 24.68
C LEU A 211 -10.82 2.19 25.57
N ARG A 212 -10.76 1.83 26.85
CA ARG A 212 -9.82 2.41 27.81
C ARG A 212 -8.47 1.69 27.90
N TYR A 213 -8.48 0.36 27.89
CA TYR A 213 -7.29 -0.46 28.19
C TYR A 213 -6.89 -1.38 27.03
N GLY A 214 -7.80 -1.66 26.09
CA GLY A 214 -7.50 -2.53 24.96
C GLY A 214 -6.50 -1.90 24.01
N VAL A 215 -5.57 -2.67 23.48
CA VAL A 215 -4.61 -2.18 22.49
C VAL A 215 -4.93 -2.85 21.17
N TYR A 216 -5.16 -2.05 20.13
CA TYR A 216 -5.28 -2.59 18.79
C TYR A 216 -3.91 -3.05 18.30
N ILE A 217 -3.86 -4.31 17.87
CA ILE A 217 -2.70 -4.97 17.30
C ILE A 217 -3.10 -5.51 15.93
N ASN A 218 -2.23 -5.33 14.93
CA ASN A 218 -2.45 -5.86 13.59
C ASN A 218 -2.14 -7.36 13.49
N ASP A 219 -2.37 -7.95 12.31
CA ASP A 219 -2.15 -9.39 12.06
C ASP A 219 -0.70 -9.85 12.28
N HIS A 220 0.25 -8.92 12.42
CA HIS A 220 1.67 -9.20 12.69
C HIS A 220 2.03 -9.09 14.18
N GLY A 221 1.05 -8.88 15.06
CA GLY A 221 1.32 -8.67 16.47
C GLY A 221 1.83 -7.26 16.79
N ILE A 222 1.84 -6.32 15.84
CA ILE A 222 2.34 -4.96 16.04
C ILE A 222 1.18 -4.02 16.39
N PRO A 223 1.29 -3.20 17.45
CA PRO A 223 0.28 -2.19 17.76
C PRO A 223 0.04 -1.24 16.57
N ASP A 224 -1.23 -0.99 16.25
CA ASP A 224 -1.64 -0.16 15.10
C ASP A 224 -2.66 0.90 15.56
N PRO A 225 -2.18 2.02 16.14
CA PRO A 225 -3.01 3.09 16.71
C PRO A 225 -4.07 3.65 15.75
N PRO A 226 -3.78 3.90 14.45
CA PRO A 226 -4.82 4.34 13.50
C PRO A 226 -6.04 3.41 13.41
N GLN A 227 -5.89 2.14 13.79
CA GLN A 227 -6.98 1.19 13.83
C GLN A 227 -7.68 1.09 15.20
N ASP A 228 -7.11 1.68 16.25
CA ASP A 228 -7.66 1.66 17.60
C ASP A 228 -9.02 2.36 17.65
N PRO A 229 -10.07 1.71 18.21
CA PRO A 229 -11.39 2.29 18.28
C PRO A 229 -11.46 3.63 19.04
N ALA A 230 -10.62 3.85 20.05
CA ALA A 230 -10.58 5.11 20.79
C ALA A 230 -10.03 6.24 19.91
N ILE A 231 -8.95 5.97 19.16
CA ILE A 231 -8.39 6.94 18.21
C ILE A 231 -9.40 7.23 17.10
N LYS A 232 -10.06 6.21 16.52
CA LYS A 232 -11.09 6.41 15.50
C LYS A 232 -12.27 7.25 16.00
N HIS A 233 -12.68 7.05 17.25
CA HIS A 233 -13.76 7.83 17.87
C HIS A 233 -13.37 9.30 18.00
N ILE A 234 -12.16 9.58 18.50
CA ILE A 234 -11.61 10.94 18.61
C ILE A 234 -11.44 11.58 17.24
N MET A 235 -10.92 10.84 16.25
CA MET A 235 -10.82 11.30 14.86
C MET A 235 -12.18 11.74 14.34
N ALA A 236 -13.21 10.91 14.48
CA ALA A 236 -14.56 11.26 14.03
C ALA A 236 -15.08 12.53 14.73
N ALA A 237 -14.94 12.63 16.05
CA ALA A 237 -15.38 13.79 16.82
C ALA A 237 -14.66 15.09 16.42
N VAL A 238 -13.32 15.05 16.27
CA VAL A 238 -12.53 16.21 15.84
C VAL A 238 -12.87 16.62 14.41
N TYR A 239 -13.07 15.65 13.51
CA TYR A 239 -13.51 15.97 12.14
C TYR A 239 -14.89 16.62 12.13
N ASP A 240 -15.87 16.07 12.84
CA ASP A 240 -17.23 16.61 12.90
C ASP A 240 -17.24 18.05 13.47
N GLU A 241 -16.50 18.30 14.55
CA GLU A 241 -16.35 19.64 15.13
C GLU A 241 -15.65 20.61 14.17
N THR A 242 -14.61 20.14 13.46
CA THR A 242 -13.92 20.94 12.45
C THR A 242 -14.88 21.32 11.32
N TYR A 243 -15.68 20.37 10.83
CA TYR A 243 -16.69 20.64 9.81
C TYR A 243 -17.77 21.61 10.30
N ARG A 244 -18.22 21.48 11.56
CA ARG A 244 -19.18 22.41 12.17
C ARG A 244 -18.62 23.83 12.24
N ARG A 245 -17.36 24.01 12.69
CA ARG A 245 -16.69 25.32 12.72
C ARG A 245 -16.54 25.92 11.32
N LEU A 246 -16.26 25.09 10.31
CA LEU A 246 -16.20 25.55 8.92
C LEU A 246 -17.57 26.01 8.41
N ASP A 247 -18.65 25.30 8.74
CA ASP A 247 -20.00 25.68 8.34
C ASP A 247 -20.49 26.94 9.06
N GLU A 248 -20.21 27.07 10.36
CA GLU A 248 -20.49 28.29 11.13
C GLU A 248 -19.74 29.50 10.58
N ASN A 249 -18.44 29.35 10.27
CA ASN A 249 -17.65 30.40 9.62
C ASN A 249 -18.18 30.73 8.21
N ARG A 250 -18.67 29.74 7.46
CA ARG A 250 -19.30 29.97 6.16
C ARG A 250 -20.61 30.74 6.29
N ASN A 251 -21.43 30.40 7.28
CA ASN A 251 -22.69 31.06 7.55
C ASN A 251 -22.51 32.49 8.07
N GLN A 252 -21.47 32.75 8.88
CA GLN A 252 -21.08 34.10 9.31
C GLN A 252 -20.53 34.94 8.14
N ARG A 253 -19.73 34.34 7.24
CA ARG A 253 -19.23 35.03 6.04
C ARG A 253 -20.34 35.37 5.04
N ASN A 254 -21.35 34.52 4.90
CA ASN A 254 -22.52 34.82 4.05
C ASN A 254 -23.39 35.96 4.58
N GLN A 255 -23.24 36.36 5.85
CA GLN A 255 -23.91 37.55 6.42
C GLN A 255 -23.11 38.85 6.21
N VAL A 256 -21.81 38.76 5.88
CA VAL A 256 -20.92 39.92 5.69
C VAL A 256 -20.48 39.99 4.23
N HIS A 257 -21.39 40.34 3.33
CA HIS A 257 -21.02 40.69 1.96
C HIS A 257 -20.51 42.13 1.89
N THR A 258 -19.18 42.31 1.97
CA THR A 258 -18.48 43.36 1.23
C THR A 258 -17.13 42.86 0.73
N VAL A 259 -16.84 43.27 -0.51
CA VAL A 259 -15.75 42.88 -1.40
C VAL A 259 -14.36 43.08 -0.77
N ILE A 260 -13.64 42.01 -0.44
CA ILE A 260 -12.17 41.96 -0.41
C ILE A 260 -11.71 40.56 -0.86
N ASP A 261 -10.78 40.52 -1.81
CA ASP A 261 -10.07 39.32 -2.28
C ASP A 261 -9.35 38.61 -1.13
N ASP A 262 -9.66 37.34 -0.90
CA ASP A 262 -9.33 36.61 0.34
C ASP A 262 -8.07 35.72 0.19
N PRO A 263 -6.96 35.96 0.93
CA PRO A 263 -5.72 35.16 0.89
C PRO A 263 -5.82 33.80 1.59
N TRP A 264 -6.94 33.48 2.24
CA TRP A 264 -7.06 32.35 3.16
C TRP A 264 -7.41 31.00 2.52
N ARG A 265 -7.63 30.92 1.20
CA ARG A 265 -8.15 29.68 0.59
C ARG A 265 -7.19 28.50 0.52
N TYR A 266 -5.87 28.67 0.70
CA TYR A 266 -4.92 27.58 0.44
C TYR A 266 -3.86 27.31 1.52
N HIS A 267 -3.40 28.29 2.30
CA HIS A 267 -2.58 28.00 3.49
C HIS A 267 -3.38 27.39 4.64
N GLY A 268 -4.71 27.55 4.63
CA GLY A 268 -5.60 27.03 5.66
C GLY A 268 -5.74 25.51 5.67
N LEU A 269 -5.67 24.81 4.54
CA LEU A 269 -5.98 23.36 4.50
C LEU A 269 -4.85 22.47 5.03
N ASP A 270 -3.58 22.78 4.73
CA ASP A 270 -2.45 22.02 5.29
C ASP A 270 -2.19 22.40 6.75
N HIS A 271 -2.38 23.68 7.09
CA HIS A 271 -2.42 24.11 8.49
C HIS A 271 -3.56 23.41 9.24
N MET A 272 -4.76 23.31 8.65
CA MET A 272 -5.91 22.66 9.26
C MET A 272 -5.76 21.14 9.32
N LYS A 273 -5.17 20.47 8.33
CA LYS A 273 -4.81 19.04 8.43
C LYS A 273 -3.81 18.79 9.54
N ARG A 274 -2.81 19.68 9.68
CA ARG A 274 -1.84 19.61 10.76
C ARG A 274 -2.49 19.88 12.12
N VAL A 275 -3.31 20.91 12.24
CA VAL A 275 -4.06 21.27 13.46
C VAL A 275 -5.03 20.17 13.85
N VAL A 276 -5.78 19.61 12.90
CA VAL A 276 -6.69 18.47 13.13
C VAL A 276 -5.90 17.24 13.56
N SER A 277 -4.77 16.94 12.91
CA SER A 277 -3.89 15.85 13.33
C SER A 277 -3.35 16.06 14.74
N GLU A 278 -2.83 17.26 15.05
CA GLU A 278 -2.34 17.62 16.38
C GLU A 278 -3.46 17.52 17.44
N GLU A 279 -4.65 18.03 17.17
CA GLU A 279 -5.82 17.98 18.07
C GLU A 279 -6.31 16.55 18.32
N ILE A 280 -6.28 15.68 17.30
CA ILE A 280 -6.59 14.24 17.44
C ILE A 280 -5.62 13.59 18.43
N TRP A 281 -4.32 13.79 18.24
CA TRP A 281 -3.32 13.13 19.09
C TRP A 281 -3.27 13.71 20.50
N ASP A 282 -3.44 15.02 20.65
CA ASP A 282 -3.48 15.68 21.96
C ASP A 282 -4.73 15.27 22.76
N THR A 283 -5.88 15.13 22.08
CA THR A 283 -7.13 14.63 22.70
C THR A 283 -6.98 13.16 23.10
N PHE A 284 -6.42 12.34 22.21
CA PHE A 284 -6.15 10.93 22.51
C PHE A 284 -5.21 10.75 23.71
N LEU A 285 -4.15 11.54 23.78
CA LEU A 285 -3.21 11.52 24.90
C LEU A 285 -3.88 11.93 26.23
N ARG A 286 -4.80 12.91 26.20
CA ARG A 286 -5.53 13.37 27.39
C ARG A 286 -6.57 12.35 27.86
N GLU A 287 -7.30 11.75 26.93
CA GLU A 287 -8.40 10.83 27.24
C GLU A 287 -7.93 9.40 27.51
N ASN A 288 -6.82 8.99 26.89
CA ASN A 288 -6.28 7.63 26.94
C ASN A 288 -4.76 7.61 27.21
N PRO A 289 -4.27 8.25 28.29
CA PRO A 289 -2.83 8.41 28.54
C PRO A 289 -2.09 7.06 28.65
N GLU A 290 -2.76 6.05 29.21
CA GLU A 290 -2.21 4.70 29.36
C GLU A 290 -1.95 4.03 28.00
N LYS A 291 -2.89 4.12 27.05
CA LYS A 291 -2.70 3.62 25.68
C LYS A 291 -1.68 4.43 24.91
N ALA A 292 -1.69 5.75 25.08
CA ALA A 292 -0.75 6.63 24.41
C ALA A 292 0.70 6.30 24.78
N LEU A 293 0.97 5.90 26.04
CA LEU A 293 2.28 5.41 26.45
C LEU A 293 2.72 4.14 25.70
N VAL A 294 1.80 3.22 25.42
CA VAL A 294 2.06 2.01 24.61
C VAL A 294 2.47 2.41 23.19
N TYR A 295 1.73 3.35 22.60
CA TYR A 295 1.95 3.77 21.22
C TYR A 295 3.10 4.77 21.03
N ARG A 296 3.53 5.46 22.11
CA ARG A 296 4.55 6.53 22.08
C ARG A 296 5.84 6.14 21.35
N ARG A 297 6.31 4.89 21.50
CA ARG A 297 7.56 4.44 20.89
C ARG A 297 7.44 4.15 19.39
N GLN A 298 6.23 3.82 18.93
CA GLN A 298 6.00 3.34 17.57
C GLN A 298 5.47 4.43 16.64
N TYR A 299 4.79 5.44 17.20
CA TYR A 299 4.18 6.52 16.43
C TYR A 299 4.76 7.87 16.82
N LYS A 300 5.49 8.46 15.89
CA LYS A 300 6.15 9.76 16.04
C LYS A 300 5.14 10.84 16.46
N GLU A 301 3.96 10.84 15.86
CA GLU A 301 2.93 11.86 16.10
C GLU A 301 2.41 11.84 17.55
N ILE A 302 2.33 10.65 18.15
CA ILE A 302 1.96 10.49 19.57
C ILE A 302 3.11 10.97 20.46
N ASN A 303 4.36 10.63 20.12
CA ASN A 303 5.52 11.15 20.85
C ASN A 303 5.63 12.68 20.75
N ASP A 304 5.36 13.25 19.59
CA ASP A 304 5.32 14.70 19.37
C ASP A 304 4.19 15.33 20.22
N ALA A 305 3.04 14.66 20.38
CA ALA A 305 1.97 15.09 21.30
C ALA A 305 2.42 15.09 22.76
N PHE A 306 3.16 14.06 23.21
CA PHE A 306 3.78 14.05 24.54
C PHE A 306 4.72 15.23 24.73
N ILE A 307 5.61 15.50 23.76
CA ILE A 307 6.55 16.62 23.82
C ILE A 307 5.80 17.96 23.89
N ARG A 308 4.72 18.13 23.12
CA ARG A 308 3.89 19.35 23.17
C ARG A 308 3.22 19.55 24.52
N LEU A 309 2.69 18.50 25.14
CA LEU A 309 2.05 18.58 26.46
C LEU A 309 3.06 18.73 27.61
N GLU A 310 4.24 18.12 27.51
CA GLU A 310 5.33 18.20 28.51
C GLU A 310 6.06 19.56 28.43
N HIS A 311 6.15 20.18 27.24
CA HIS A 311 6.88 21.42 27.00
C HIS A 311 6.10 22.44 26.15
N PRO A 312 5.05 23.07 26.70
CA PRO A 312 4.18 23.98 25.94
C PRO A 312 4.84 25.29 25.42
N GLN A 313 6.14 25.54 25.66
CA GLN A 313 6.79 26.84 25.36
C GLN A 313 7.95 26.83 24.34
N VAL A 314 8.28 25.73 23.65
CA VAL A 314 9.56 25.65 22.88
C VAL A 314 9.42 25.56 21.35
N VAL A 315 8.22 25.61 20.76
CA VAL A 315 8.06 25.40 19.30
C VAL A 315 7.77 26.70 18.54
N GLU A 316 8.79 27.57 18.38
CA GLU A 316 8.82 28.57 17.31
C GLU A 316 10.20 28.63 16.62
N THR A 317 10.18 28.36 15.30
CA THR A 317 11.13 28.78 14.25
C THR A 317 12.60 28.33 14.30
N THR A 318 12.95 27.34 13.46
CA THR A 318 14.24 27.29 12.77
C THR A 318 14.07 26.81 11.32
N SER A 319 14.20 27.73 10.37
CA SER A 319 14.44 27.44 8.96
C SER A 319 15.27 28.58 8.38
N SER A 320 16.58 28.38 8.25
CA SER A 320 17.49 29.31 7.59
C SER A 320 18.46 28.55 6.69
N VAL A 321 18.35 28.85 5.40
CA VAL A 321 19.05 28.27 4.25
C VAL A 321 20.41 28.95 4.09
N SER A 322 21.47 28.18 3.81
CA SER A 322 22.78 28.69 3.40
C SER A 322 23.01 28.47 1.90
N GLN A 323 23.35 29.52 1.17
CA GLN A 323 23.75 29.50 -0.23
C GLN A 323 25.28 29.37 -0.35
N VAL A 324 25.75 28.46 -1.22
CA VAL A 324 27.15 28.38 -1.64
C VAL A 324 27.24 28.75 -3.13
N ASN A 325 28.26 29.51 -3.45
CA ASN A 325 28.50 30.24 -4.68
C ASN A 325 29.63 29.52 -5.45
N GLU A 326 29.42 29.16 -6.72
CA GLU A 326 30.50 28.67 -7.59
C GLU A 326 30.46 29.31 -8.99
N ASN A 327 31.67 29.55 -9.50
CA ASN A 327 32.04 30.37 -10.65
C ASN A 327 32.58 29.45 -11.77
N PRO A 328 32.20 29.60 -13.06
CA PRO A 328 32.55 28.60 -14.08
C PRO A 328 33.69 29.03 -15.02
N LYS A 329 34.55 28.09 -15.41
CA LYS A 329 35.33 28.12 -16.66
C LYS A 329 35.56 26.70 -17.20
N ASN A 330 34.92 26.36 -18.32
CA ASN A 330 35.53 25.73 -19.51
C ASN A 330 34.44 25.40 -20.56
N ALA A 331 34.46 26.16 -21.65
CA ALA A 331 33.52 26.06 -22.77
C ALA A 331 33.95 24.98 -23.76
N THR A 332 33.27 23.84 -23.69
CA THR A 332 33.07 22.81 -24.74
C THR A 332 32.15 21.67 -24.23
N VAL A 333 31.75 21.72 -22.96
CA VAL A 333 30.73 20.88 -22.30
C VAL A 333 29.31 21.49 -22.44
N ASP A 334 29.19 22.71 -22.99
CA ASP A 334 28.04 23.58 -22.76
C ASP A 334 26.70 23.09 -23.32
N GLN A 335 26.65 22.30 -24.39
CA GLN A 335 25.36 21.93 -25.00
C GLN A 335 24.70 20.73 -24.32
N ALA A 336 25.49 19.72 -23.91
CA ALA A 336 24.98 18.60 -23.13
C ALA A 336 24.61 19.03 -21.70
N ASP A 337 25.38 19.94 -21.08
CA ASP A 337 25.02 20.52 -19.79
C ASP A 337 23.84 21.51 -19.88
N GLN A 338 23.65 22.21 -21.01
CA GLN A 338 22.43 22.98 -21.26
C GLN A 338 21.20 22.08 -21.41
N ASP A 339 21.27 20.97 -22.16
CA ASP A 339 20.16 20.03 -22.29
C ASP A 339 19.83 19.29 -20.98
N ARG A 340 20.77 19.24 -20.03
CA ARG A 340 20.56 18.70 -18.68
C ARG A 340 19.91 19.70 -17.72
N ARG A 341 20.08 21.01 -17.95
CA ARG A 341 19.51 22.04 -17.07
C ARG A 341 18.03 22.26 -17.41
N LEU A 342 17.18 21.97 -16.42
CA LEU A 342 15.76 22.30 -16.49
C LEU A 342 15.58 23.80 -16.72
N LYS A 343 14.81 24.17 -17.74
CA LYS A 343 14.40 25.56 -17.97
C LYS A 343 13.28 25.89 -16.97
N ILE A 344 13.64 26.62 -15.92
CA ILE A 344 12.70 27.04 -14.87
C ILE A 344 11.61 27.93 -15.47
N VAL A 345 10.36 27.69 -15.08
CA VAL A 345 9.21 28.52 -15.45
C VAL A 345 9.22 29.77 -14.58
N ALA A 346 9.30 30.96 -15.19
CA ALA A 346 9.43 32.21 -14.46
C ALA A 346 8.08 32.86 -14.10
N SER A 347 7.03 32.64 -14.91
CA SER A 347 5.70 33.23 -14.67
C SER A 347 4.58 32.53 -15.42
N ASP A 348 3.33 32.75 -14.99
CA ASP A 348 2.14 32.27 -15.69
C ASP A 348 2.00 32.84 -17.11
N GLN A 349 2.42 34.10 -17.29
CA GLN A 349 2.40 34.76 -18.59
C GLN A 349 3.34 34.06 -19.57
N GLU A 350 4.52 33.62 -19.10
CA GLU A 350 5.43 32.81 -19.90
C GLU A 350 4.76 31.50 -20.32
N ILE A 351 4.08 30.81 -19.39
CA ILE A 351 3.37 29.57 -19.70
C ILE A 351 2.35 29.80 -20.81
N HIS A 352 1.49 30.80 -20.64
CA HIS A 352 0.46 31.10 -21.63
C HIS A 352 1.05 31.41 -23.01
N GLN A 353 2.08 32.26 -23.07
CA GLN A 353 2.74 32.63 -24.34
C GLN A 353 3.41 31.42 -25.00
N THR A 354 4.14 30.60 -24.24
CA THR A 354 4.83 29.43 -24.75
C THR A 354 3.85 28.36 -25.24
N ILE A 355 2.74 28.12 -24.55
CA ILE A 355 1.68 27.20 -25.00
C ILE A 355 1.00 27.74 -26.27
N GLN A 356 0.75 29.06 -26.35
CA GLN A 356 0.18 29.69 -27.53
C GLN A 356 1.12 29.58 -28.75
N GLN A 357 2.43 29.70 -28.56
CA GLN A 357 3.43 29.56 -29.62
C GLN A 357 3.55 28.11 -30.13
N GLN A 358 3.44 27.13 -29.23
CA GLN A 358 3.49 25.71 -29.60
C GLN A 358 2.23 25.21 -30.30
N THR A 359 1.07 25.84 -30.06
CA THR A 359 -0.20 25.51 -30.72
C THR A 359 -0.27 26.17 -32.11
N THR A 360 0.26 25.48 -33.12
CA THR A 360 0.27 25.95 -34.52
C THR A 360 -1.15 26.06 -35.10
N GLY A 361 -1.29 26.79 -36.22
CA GLY A 361 -2.57 26.90 -36.93
C GLY A 361 -3.17 25.56 -37.34
N GLU A 362 -2.32 24.60 -37.74
CA GLU A 362 -2.73 23.22 -38.04
C GLU A 362 -3.34 22.52 -36.82
N ILE A 363 -2.68 22.62 -35.66
CA ILE A 363 -3.17 22.08 -34.39
C ILE A 363 -4.50 22.73 -33.99
N ARG A 364 -4.63 24.05 -34.19
CA ARG A 364 -5.87 24.80 -33.91
C ARG A 364 -7.06 24.41 -34.77
N SER A 365 -6.81 23.87 -35.97
CA SER A 365 -7.85 23.42 -36.88
C SER A 365 -8.27 21.95 -36.72
N MET A 366 -7.75 21.23 -35.71
CA MET A 366 -8.04 19.80 -35.55
C MET A 366 -9.47 19.53 -35.11
N SER A 367 -10.08 18.53 -35.77
CA SER A 367 -11.38 17.99 -35.38
C SER A 367 -11.28 17.10 -34.13
N ASP A 368 -12.43 16.81 -33.51
CA ASP A 368 -12.53 15.83 -32.42
C ASP A 368 -12.03 14.45 -32.84
N GLU A 369 -12.34 14.06 -34.08
CA GLU A 369 -11.90 12.82 -34.69
C GLU A 369 -10.37 12.77 -34.85
N ASP A 370 -9.74 13.89 -35.22
CA ASP A 370 -8.28 13.99 -35.32
C ASP A 370 -7.61 13.87 -33.95
N LEU A 371 -8.18 14.52 -32.93
CA LEU A 371 -7.68 14.43 -31.56
C LEU A 371 -7.83 13.02 -30.99
N ASP A 372 -8.95 12.33 -31.24
CA ASP A 372 -9.12 10.95 -30.80
C ASP A 372 -8.19 9.99 -31.58
N LYS A 373 -7.96 10.23 -32.88
CA LYS A 373 -6.97 9.49 -33.67
C LYS A 373 -5.57 9.63 -33.07
N ARG A 374 -5.16 10.84 -32.70
CA ARG A 374 -3.90 11.11 -31.99
C ARG A 374 -3.85 10.43 -30.62
N ARG A 375 -4.93 10.48 -29.84
CA ARG A 375 -5.03 9.76 -28.55
C ARG A 375 -4.78 8.27 -28.74
N ARG A 376 -5.42 7.62 -29.71
CA ARG A 376 -5.22 6.18 -29.99
C ARG A 376 -3.79 5.87 -30.38
N ALA A 377 -3.14 6.76 -31.15
CA ALA A 377 -1.73 6.61 -31.54
C ALA A 377 -0.77 6.62 -30.34
N LEU A 378 -1.14 7.23 -29.21
CA LEU A 378 -0.32 7.21 -27.99
C LEU A 378 -0.06 5.80 -27.43
N THR A 379 -0.85 4.79 -27.83
CA THR A 379 -0.62 3.38 -27.46
C THR A 379 0.74 2.85 -27.93
N GLN A 380 1.30 3.45 -29.00
CA GLN A 380 2.60 3.05 -29.56
C GLN A 380 3.79 3.75 -28.90
N ARG A 381 3.55 4.72 -27.99
CA ARG A 381 4.66 5.42 -27.34
C ARG A 381 5.32 4.53 -26.28
N PRO A 382 6.66 4.56 -26.18
CA PRO A 382 7.37 3.88 -25.10
C PRO A 382 6.82 4.26 -23.72
N ILE A 383 6.69 3.28 -22.84
CA ILE A 383 6.18 3.50 -21.49
C ILE A 383 6.88 2.59 -20.46
N LEU A 384 7.23 3.18 -19.34
CA LEU A 384 7.80 2.54 -18.16
C LEU A 384 6.80 2.68 -17.00
N SER A 385 6.64 1.62 -16.20
CA SER A 385 5.77 1.69 -15.02
C SER A 385 6.56 2.25 -13.85
N SER A 386 5.86 2.82 -12.88
CA SER A 386 6.44 3.09 -11.55
C SER A 386 7.05 1.85 -10.91
N ALA A 387 6.49 0.66 -11.15
CA ALA A 387 7.04 -0.59 -10.66
C ALA A 387 8.42 -0.88 -11.29
N THR A 388 8.56 -0.71 -12.60
CA THR A 388 9.85 -0.83 -13.32
C THR A 388 10.85 0.21 -12.83
N LEU A 389 10.41 1.42 -12.49
CA LEU A 389 11.27 2.52 -12.04
C LEU A 389 11.44 2.62 -10.52
N ARG A 390 10.82 1.72 -9.73
CA ARG A 390 10.71 1.83 -8.26
C ARG A 390 12.09 1.99 -7.63
N ASP A 391 13.01 1.12 -8.02
CA ASP A 391 14.35 1.09 -7.48
C ASP A 391 15.18 2.25 -8.01
N THR A 392 14.82 2.90 -9.12
CA THR A 392 15.54 4.05 -9.70
C THR A 392 15.20 5.36 -8.98
N VAL A 393 13.97 5.52 -8.49
CA VAL A 393 13.46 6.80 -7.95
C VAL A 393 13.57 6.96 -6.43
N VAL A 394 14.36 6.13 -5.74
CA VAL A 394 14.72 6.39 -4.31
C VAL A 394 15.71 7.57 -4.22
N GLY A 395 15.57 8.39 -3.18
CA GLY A 395 16.40 9.57 -2.95
C GLY A 395 15.86 10.83 -3.62
N VAL A 396 14.58 10.83 -4.01
CA VAL A 396 13.93 12.00 -4.62
C VAL A 396 13.82 13.13 -3.60
N SER A 397 14.19 14.33 -4.05
CA SER A 397 14.12 15.59 -3.31
C SER A 397 12.72 15.88 -2.79
N GLU A 398 12.60 16.37 -1.55
CA GLU A 398 11.36 16.97 -1.03
C GLU A 398 11.02 18.31 -1.69
N GLN A 399 12.04 18.96 -2.27
CA GLN A 399 11.90 20.22 -2.99
C GLN A 399 11.79 19.95 -4.49
N SER A 400 10.65 20.33 -5.04
CA SER A 400 10.34 20.31 -6.45
C SER A 400 10.73 21.63 -7.14
N THR A 401 11.14 21.56 -8.40
CA THR A 401 11.40 22.72 -9.26
C THR A 401 10.33 22.81 -10.34
N PHE A 402 9.73 23.99 -10.53
CA PHE A 402 8.74 24.21 -11.58
C PHE A 402 9.44 24.54 -12.90
N ALA A 403 9.41 23.62 -13.86
CA ALA A 403 10.23 23.69 -15.07
C ALA A 403 9.48 23.22 -16.32
N TRP A 404 9.98 23.65 -17.48
CA TRP A 404 9.56 23.15 -18.78
C TRP A 404 10.13 21.75 -19.05
N VAL A 405 9.24 20.81 -19.36
CA VAL A 405 9.57 19.41 -19.61
C VAL A 405 9.20 19.04 -21.05
N LYS A 406 10.18 18.55 -21.81
CA LYS A 406 9.99 18.04 -23.17
C LYS A 406 9.05 16.82 -23.16
N THR A 407 7.94 16.90 -23.88
CA THR A 407 6.87 15.88 -23.80
C THR A 407 7.30 14.53 -24.37
N ASP A 408 8.24 14.50 -25.31
CA ASP A 408 8.78 13.28 -25.89
C ASP A 408 9.70 12.51 -24.94
N LYS A 409 10.20 13.16 -23.87
CA LYS A 409 11.06 12.54 -22.84
C LYS A 409 10.25 12.01 -21.65
N ILE A 410 8.94 12.22 -21.63
CA ILE A 410 8.05 11.68 -20.60
C ILE A 410 7.67 10.25 -20.97
N VAL A 411 8.19 9.28 -20.23
CA VAL A 411 7.99 7.85 -20.51
C VAL A 411 7.48 7.05 -19.32
N GLY A 412 7.56 7.57 -18.11
CA GLY A 412 7.10 6.88 -16.92
C GLY A 412 5.65 7.22 -16.55
N MET A 413 4.90 6.23 -16.08
CA MET A 413 3.55 6.40 -15.52
C MET A 413 3.37 5.64 -14.21
N ALA A 414 2.73 6.28 -13.22
CA ALA A 414 2.42 5.67 -11.93
C ALA A 414 1.70 4.31 -12.04
N GLN A 415 0.77 4.15 -12.97
CA GLN A 415 0.03 2.91 -13.20
C GLN A 415 -0.17 2.67 -14.70
N ILE A 416 0.54 1.69 -15.27
CA ILE A 416 0.32 1.29 -16.67
C ILE A 416 -1.02 0.57 -16.80
N ARG A 417 -1.80 0.95 -17.80
CA ARG A 417 -2.98 0.20 -18.25
C ARG A 417 -2.74 -0.36 -19.65
N SER A 418 -3.61 -1.24 -20.11
CA SER A 418 -3.47 -1.95 -21.40
C SER A 418 -3.32 -1.03 -22.62
N GLY A 419 -3.81 0.22 -22.58
CA GLY A 419 -3.62 1.21 -23.65
C GLY A 419 -2.45 2.19 -23.43
N GLY A 420 -1.68 2.03 -22.35
CA GLY A 420 -0.62 2.98 -21.98
C GLY A 420 -1.16 4.41 -21.88
N TRP A 421 -0.50 5.34 -22.57
CA TRP A 421 -0.87 6.76 -22.62
C TRP A 421 -2.25 7.04 -23.24
N SER A 422 -2.81 6.14 -24.05
CA SER A 422 -4.14 6.32 -24.64
C SER A 422 -5.28 6.00 -23.68
N SER A 423 -4.98 5.36 -22.54
CA SER A 423 -5.97 4.81 -21.63
C SER A 423 -6.42 5.79 -20.54
N GLU A 424 -7.68 5.69 -20.16
CA GLU A 424 -8.31 6.52 -19.13
C GLU A 424 -9.02 5.63 -18.11
N ILE A 425 -9.19 6.11 -16.87
CA ILE A 425 -10.12 5.44 -15.94
C ILE A 425 -11.53 5.74 -16.38
N GLU A 426 -12.46 4.81 -16.14
CA GLU A 426 -13.84 4.96 -16.59
C GLU A 426 -14.48 6.27 -16.09
N SER A 427 -14.21 6.66 -14.85
CA SER A 427 -14.69 7.92 -14.26
C SER A 427 -14.10 9.20 -14.88
N ARG A 428 -13.09 9.08 -15.75
CA ARG A 428 -12.42 10.20 -16.44
C ARG A 428 -12.33 9.98 -17.95
N LYS A 429 -13.16 9.10 -18.51
CA LYS A 429 -13.17 8.83 -19.94
C LYS A 429 -13.46 10.10 -20.75
N GLY A 430 -12.67 10.34 -21.80
CA GLY A 430 -12.75 11.53 -22.64
C GLY A 430 -11.99 12.74 -22.11
N ARG A 431 -11.39 12.69 -20.91
CA ARG A 431 -10.63 13.80 -20.35
C ARG A 431 -9.39 14.13 -21.17
N VAL A 432 -8.69 13.15 -21.73
CA VAL A 432 -7.49 13.37 -22.55
C VAL A 432 -7.81 14.25 -23.76
N VAL A 433 -8.87 13.93 -24.49
CA VAL A 433 -9.32 14.74 -25.64
C VAL A 433 -9.85 16.09 -25.17
N GLN A 434 -10.60 16.13 -24.06
CA GLN A 434 -11.06 17.40 -23.48
C GLN A 434 -9.89 18.34 -23.16
N PHE A 435 -8.85 17.85 -22.47
CA PHE A 435 -7.67 18.67 -22.14
C PHE A 435 -6.93 19.10 -23.40
N ALA A 436 -6.82 18.24 -24.42
CA ALA A 436 -6.25 18.65 -25.69
C ALA A 436 -7.03 19.83 -26.31
N LYS A 437 -8.36 19.80 -26.32
CA LYS A 437 -9.19 20.92 -26.79
C LYS A 437 -9.00 22.19 -25.95
N GLU A 438 -8.95 22.05 -24.62
CA GLU A 438 -8.73 23.18 -23.71
C GLU A 438 -7.36 23.82 -23.96
N ILE A 439 -6.32 23.03 -24.22
CA ILE A 439 -4.98 23.51 -24.61
C ILE A 439 -5.05 24.23 -25.96
N ILE A 440 -5.69 23.63 -26.96
CA ILE A 440 -5.75 24.20 -28.31
C ILE A 440 -6.52 25.53 -28.35
N SER A 441 -7.63 25.60 -27.61
CA SER A 441 -8.43 26.82 -27.43
C SER A 441 -7.80 27.83 -26.47
N SER A 442 -6.80 27.44 -25.68
CA SER A 442 -6.15 28.35 -24.73
C SER A 442 -5.41 29.51 -25.39
N GLY A 443 -5.15 29.47 -26.70
CA GLY A 443 -4.63 30.62 -27.46
C GLY A 443 -5.52 31.87 -27.45
N GLU A 444 -6.74 31.77 -26.94
CA GLU A 444 -7.72 32.86 -26.80
C GLU A 444 -7.97 33.27 -25.33
N ASN A 445 -7.60 32.44 -24.35
CA ASN A 445 -7.93 32.66 -22.94
C ASN A 445 -6.93 31.97 -21.97
N GLY A 446 -6.16 32.76 -21.23
CA GLY A 446 -5.19 32.27 -20.24
C GLY A 446 -5.79 31.46 -19.08
N ARG A 447 -7.11 31.55 -18.83
CA ARG A 447 -7.78 30.74 -17.79
C ARG A 447 -7.71 29.24 -18.08
N ASN A 448 -7.75 28.84 -19.36
CA ASN A 448 -7.66 27.42 -19.73
C ASN A 448 -6.25 26.89 -19.45
N THR A 449 -5.22 27.69 -19.74
CA THR A 449 -3.83 27.34 -19.42
C THR A 449 -3.64 27.11 -17.91
N GLU A 450 -4.20 27.98 -17.07
CA GLU A 450 -4.16 27.82 -15.61
C GLU A 450 -4.95 26.60 -15.13
N HIS A 451 -6.13 26.35 -15.70
CA HIS A 451 -6.94 25.17 -15.36
C HIS A 451 -6.22 23.84 -15.64
N ILE A 452 -5.32 23.81 -16.62
CA ILE A 452 -4.59 22.61 -17.02
C ILE A 452 -3.29 22.48 -16.23
N PHE A 453 -2.48 23.53 -16.20
CA PHE A 453 -1.11 23.45 -15.69
C PHE A 453 -0.98 23.89 -14.23
N HIS A 454 -1.98 24.60 -13.69
CA HIS A 454 -2.06 25.04 -12.30
C HIS A 454 -0.82 25.82 -11.85
N ALA A 455 -0.44 26.83 -12.62
CA ALA A 455 0.73 27.64 -12.34
C ALA A 455 0.63 28.32 -10.96
N ASN A 456 -0.58 28.70 -10.53
CA ASN A 456 -0.81 29.30 -9.21
C ASN A 456 -1.13 28.30 -8.09
N LYS A 457 -1.37 27.02 -8.41
CA LYS A 457 -1.75 26.01 -7.42
C LYS A 457 -0.76 24.85 -7.38
N LYS A 458 0.31 25.02 -6.60
CA LYS A 458 1.44 24.08 -6.54
C LYS A 458 1.01 22.62 -6.31
N ASN A 459 0.02 22.38 -5.45
CA ASN A 459 -0.48 21.04 -5.13
C ASN A 459 -1.25 20.37 -6.29
N GLU A 460 -1.84 21.16 -7.20
CA GLU A 460 -2.61 20.68 -8.35
C GLU A 460 -1.74 20.55 -9.62
N ARG A 461 -0.48 21.03 -9.62
CA ARG A 461 0.45 20.93 -10.76
C ARG A 461 0.66 19.48 -11.21
N ILE A 462 1.12 19.33 -12.45
CA ILE A 462 1.62 18.04 -12.96
C ILE A 462 2.93 17.75 -12.23
N LYS A 463 3.03 16.59 -11.57
CA LYS A 463 4.19 16.21 -10.76
C LYS A 463 4.98 15.11 -11.45
N MET A 464 6.29 15.28 -11.52
CA MET A 464 7.18 14.34 -12.18
C MET A 464 8.44 14.10 -11.38
N THR A 465 9.00 12.90 -11.48
CA THR A 465 10.37 12.62 -11.08
C THR A 465 11.25 12.61 -12.32
N VAL A 466 12.38 13.32 -12.28
CA VAL A 466 13.39 13.28 -13.34
C VAL A 466 14.48 12.26 -13.05
N ILE A 467 14.85 11.51 -14.08
CA ILE A 467 15.95 10.54 -14.06
C ILE A 467 16.96 10.99 -15.11
N VAL A 468 18.11 11.48 -14.67
CA VAL A 468 19.14 12.06 -15.54
C VAL A 468 20.07 10.96 -16.05
N GLY A 469 19.98 10.64 -17.35
CA GLY A 469 20.91 9.73 -18.01
C GLY A 469 22.08 10.48 -18.70
N PRO A 470 22.94 9.76 -19.43
CA PRO A 470 24.15 10.34 -20.03
C PRO A 470 23.89 11.49 -21.02
N ASP A 471 22.85 11.41 -21.85
CA ASP A 471 22.57 12.40 -22.89
C ASP A 471 21.33 13.25 -22.62
N GLY A 472 20.73 13.10 -21.44
CA GLY A 472 19.57 13.87 -21.04
C GLY A 472 18.61 13.12 -20.12
N PRO A 473 17.58 13.83 -19.66
CA PRO A 473 16.61 13.29 -18.72
C PRO A 473 15.54 12.42 -19.39
N ILE A 474 14.99 11.49 -18.61
CA ILE A 474 13.66 10.90 -18.83
C ILE A 474 12.78 11.19 -17.61
N TYR A 475 11.46 11.22 -17.81
CA TYR A 475 10.54 11.65 -16.76
C TYR A 475 9.49 10.59 -16.44
N LEU A 476 9.20 10.43 -15.14
CA LEU A 476 8.11 9.64 -14.59
C LEU A 476 7.00 10.55 -14.07
N VAL A 477 5.77 10.36 -14.55
CA VAL A 477 4.60 11.10 -14.07
C VAL A 477 4.07 10.50 -12.77
N ASN A 478 4.19 11.26 -11.69
CA ASN A 478 3.65 10.95 -10.38
C ASN A 478 2.18 11.38 -10.26
N ASP A 479 1.83 12.53 -10.84
CA ASP A 479 0.47 13.04 -10.90
C ASP A 479 0.22 13.86 -12.18
N GLY A 480 -1.01 13.83 -12.68
CA GLY A 480 -1.43 14.58 -13.88
C GLY A 480 -1.32 13.81 -15.19
N THR A 481 -1.26 12.47 -15.18
CA THR A 481 -1.10 11.62 -16.38
C THR A 481 -2.05 11.97 -17.54
N HIS A 482 -3.31 12.28 -17.25
CA HIS A 482 -4.30 12.62 -18.28
C HIS A 482 -4.06 14.01 -18.90
N ARG A 483 -3.51 14.96 -18.14
CA ARG A 483 -3.11 16.28 -18.65
C ARG A 483 -1.87 16.17 -19.52
N VAL A 484 -0.91 15.35 -19.11
CA VAL A 484 0.26 15.01 -19.93
C VAL A 484 -0.16 14.36 -21.24
N ALA A 485 -1.04 13.35 -21.20
CA ALA A 485 -1.57 12.74 -22.43
C ALA A 485 -2.34 13.75 -23.29
N GLY A 486 -3.14 14.63 -22.68
CA GLY A 486 -3.83 15.72 -23.39
C GLY A 486 -2.86 16.68 -24.10
N ALA A 487 -1.76 17.05 -23.43
CA ALA A 487 -0.69 17.85 -24.03
C ALA A 487 0.01 17.13 -25.18
N MET A 488 0.26 15.81 -25.06
CA MET A 488 0.80 15.00 -26.16
C MET A 488 -0.15 14.95 -27.36
N VAL A 489 -1.46 14.80 -27.13
CA VAL A 489 -2.49 14.83 -28.19
C VAL A 489 -2.53 16.20 -28.87
N ALA A 490 -2.47 17.27 -28.08
CA ALA A 490 -2.39 18.65 -28.58
C ALA A 490 -1.07 18.95 -29.32
N GLY A 491 -0.07 18.05 -29.27
CA GLY A 491 1.20 18.21 -29.97
C GLY A 491 2.13 19.24 -29.34
N LEU A 492 1.99 19.51 -28.04
CA LEU A 492 2.94 20.37 -27.32
C LEU A 492 4.32 19.69 -27.26
N ALA A 493 5.36 20.43 -27.60
CA ALA A 493 6.75 20.00 -27.49
C ALA A 493 7.24 20.00 -26.03
N GLU A 494 6.78 20.96 -25.22
CA GLU A 494 7.13 21.09 -23.80
C GLU A 494 5.93 21.55 -22.95
N ILE A 495 5.89 21.11 -21.70
CA ILE A 495 4.86 21.48 -20.71
C ILE A 495 5.48 21.87 -19.36
N PRO A 496 4.87 22.81 -18.62
CA PRO A 496 5.34 23.15 -17.29
C PRO A 496 4.95 22.05 -16.28
N CYS A 497 5.90 21.61 -15.48
CA CYS A 497 5.73 20.54 -14.49
C CYS A 497 6.49 20.86 -13.21
N ASP A 498 5.99 20.35 -12.09
CA ASP A 498 6.72 20.29 -10.83
C ASP A 498 7.62 19.06 -10.86
N VAL A 499 8.93 19.27 -10.92
CA VAL A 499 9.92 18.21 -11.17
C VAL A 499 10.75 17.97 -9.92
N ASP A 500 10.71 16.74 -9.44
CA ASP A 500 11.53 16.27 -8.33
C ASP A 500 12.78 15.55 -8.86
N GLU A 501 13.96 16.00 -8.42
CA GLU A 501 15.24 15.42 -8.80
C GLU A 501 15.72 14.37 -7.80
N ILE A 502 16.45 13.36 -8.27
CA ILE A 502 17.18 12.42 -7.41
C ILE A 502 18.39 13.15 -6.82
N LYS A 503 18.49 13.21 -5.50
CA LYS A 503 19.60 13.85 -4.79
C LYS A 503 20.59 12.82 -4.27
N TYR A 504 21.86 13.03 -4.60
CA TYR A 504 22.98 12.32 -3.99
C TYR A 504 23.54 13.11 -2.79
N PRO A 505 24.10 12.43 -1.77
CA PRO A 505 24.20 10.98 -1.65
C PRO A 505 22.86 10.32 -1.34
N ILE A 506 22.66 9.10 -1.82
CA ILE A 506 21.45 8.31 -1.60
C ILE A 506 21.73 7.30 -0.50
N ASN A 507 20.84 7.21 0.48
CA ASN A 507 20.92 6.23 1.54
C ASN A 507 19.75 5.27 1.44
N GLN A 508 20.04 3.97 1.39
CA GLN A 508 19.04 2.90 1.39
C GLN A 508 19.40 1.87 2.44
N THR A 509 18.39 1.26 3.04
CA THR A 509 18.60 0.20 4.04
C THR A 509 17.77 -1.01 3.69
N THR A 510 18.35 -2.20 3.87
CA THR A 510 17.66 -3.46 3.62
C THR A 510 18.08 -4.54 4.63
N PRO A 511 17.13 -5.36 5.11
CA PRO A 511 17.46 -6.61 5.80
C PRO A 511 17.82 -7.74 4.82
N ASP A 512 17.55 -7.58 3.52
CA ASP A 512 17.73 -8.61 2.50
C ASP A 512 19.21 -8.78 2.13
N ALA A 513 19.76 -9.96 2.45
CA ALA A 513 21.15 -10.29 2.17
C ALA A 513 21.45 -10.41 0.67
N GLU A 514 20.47 -10.86 -0.14
CA GLU A 514 20.64 -10.99 -1.59
C GLU A 514 20.73 -9.62 -2.25
N GLU A 515 19.89 -8.67 -1.81
CA GLU A 515 19.97 -7.29 -2.26
C GLU A 515 21.30 -6.64 -1.87
N ALA A 516 21.75 -6.82 -0.62
CA ALA A 516 23.04 -6.30 -0.19
C ALA A 516 24.21 -6.89 -1.01
N GLN A 517 24.11 -8.17 -1.40
CA GLN A 517 25.10 -8.81 -2.26
C GLN A 517 25.07 -8.28 -3.70
N ASP A 518 23.89 -8.01 -4.26
CA ASP A 518 23.74 -7.35 -5.57
C ASP A 518 24.38 -5.95 -5.56
N TRP A 519 24.14 -5.17 -4.50
CA TRP A 519 24.79 -3.87 -4.32
C TRP A 519 26.31 -3.98 -4.26
N ARG A 520 26.85 -4.92 -3.47
CA ARG A 520 28.31 -5.18 -3.41
C ARG A 520 28.88 -5.46 -4.79
N ARG A 521 28.21 -6.34 -5.54
CA ARG A 521 28.66 -6.71 -6.89
C ARG A 521 28.69 -5.50 -7.82
N LYS A 522 27.68 -4.62 -7.76
CA LYS A 522 27.65 -3.38 -8.57
C LYS A 522 28.72 -2.38 -8.14
N ILE A 523 29.06 -2.30 -6.85
CA ILE A 523 30.18 -1.51 -6.35
C ILE A 523 31.52 -2.09 -6.85
N ASP A 524 31.72 -3.40 -6.73
CA ASP A 524 32.95 -4.09 -7.15
C ASP A 524 33.19 -3.96 -8.67
N LEU A 525 32.12 -3.94 -9.46
CA LEU A 525 32.15 -3.69 -10.90
C LEU A 525 32.35 -2.19 -11.26
N GLY A 526 32.44 -1.30 -10.27
CA GLY A 526 32.59 0.14 -10.47
C GLY A 526 31.37 0.82 -11.08
N LEU A 527 30.18 0.19 -10.99
CA LEU A 527 28.93 0.72 -11.51
C LEU A 527 28.26 1.71 -10.55
N ILE A 528 28.50 1.50 -9.25
CA ILE A 528 28.04 2.34 -8.15
C ILE A 528 29.28 2.81 -7.38
N ASP A 529 29.46 4.12 -7.25
CA ASP A 529 30.39 4.68 -6.27
C ASP A 529 29.67 4.83 -4.93
N GLY A 530 29.90 3.89 -4.03
CA GLY A 530 29.24 3.85 -2.73
C GLY A 530 29.90 2.88 -1.76
N GLN A 531 29.30 2.74 -0.58
CA GLN A 531 29.72 1.80 0.45
C GLN A 531 28.51 1.11 1.09
N ILE A 532 28.74 -0.05 1.68
CA ILE A 532 27.72 -0.81 2.41
C ILE A 532 28.18 -1.01 3.84
N ASP A 533 27.42 -0.46 4.78
CA ASP A 533 27.64 -0.60 6.21
C ASP A 533 26.67 -1.66 6.78
N GLU A 534 27.21 -2.67 7.44
CA GLU A 534 26.40 -3.66 8.17
C GLU A 534 26.17 -3.17 9.60
N TYR A 535 24.92 -3.25 10.09
CA TYR A 535 24.59 -2.92 11.47
C TYR A 535 23.44 -3.80 11.96
N THR A 536 23.32 -3.92 13.28
CA THR A 536 22.15 -4.57 13.89
C THR A 536 21.18 -3.49 14.31
N SER A 537 19.93 -3.54 13.82
CA SER A 537 18.88 -2.62 14.26
C SER A 537 18.48 -2.89 15.71
N GLN A 538 17.69 -1.97 16.30
CA GLN A 538 17.29 -2.05 17.71
C GLN A 538 16.52 -3.34 18.05
N ASN A 539 15.84 -3.93 17.06
CA ASN A 539 15.14 -5.20 17.14
C ASN A 539 16.04 -6.45 16.94
N GLY A 540 17.36 -6.30 16.87
CA GLY A 540 18.30 -7.42 16.70
C GLY A 540 18.41 -7.94 15.26
N VAL A 541 17.70 -7.35 14.29
CA VAL A 541 17.78 -7.74 12.87
C VAL A 541 19.06 -7.20 12.25
N LYS A 542 19.76 -8.03 11.47
CA LYS A 542 20.93 -7.58 10.70
C LYS A 542 20.44 -6.76 9.50
N MET A 543 20.91 -5.53 9.41
CA MET A 543 20.56 -4.57 8.36
C MET A 543 21.83 -4.18 7.58
N ASN A 544 21.66 -3.92 6.30
CA ASN A 544 22.68 -3.37 5.43
C ASN A 544 22.25 -1.96 5.01
N ARG A 545 23.14 -0.97 5.15
CA ARG A 545 22.93 0.39 4.67
C ARG A 545 23.83 0.66 3.46
N LEU A 546 23.23 0.89 2.30
CA LEU A 546 23.92 1.40 1.12
C LEU A 546 23.96 2.92 1.16
N SER A 547 25.15 3.49 1.03
CA SER A 547 25.37 4.92 0.81
C SER A 547 26.01 5.13 -0.56
N VAL A 548 25.26 5.74 -1.48
CA VAL A 548 25.69 5.98 -2.87
C VAL A 548 26.06 7.44 -3.06
N ARG A 549 27.29 7.71 -3.53
CA ARG A 549 27.75 9.05 -3.90
C ARG A 549 27.44 9.38 -5.34
N ASN A 550 27.63 8.43 -6.24
CA ASN A 550 27.34 8.57 -7.68
C ASN A 550 27.15 7.19 -8.33
N GLU A 551 26.57 7.17 -9.53
CA GLU A 551 26.31 5.95 -10.30
C GLU A 551 26.64 6.19 -11.77
N VAL A 552 26.99 5.14 -12.52
CA VAL A 552 27.21 5.26 -13.97
C VAL A 552 25.92 5.70 -14.69
N ILE A 553 24.77 5.17 -14.26
CA ILE A 553 23.42 5.60 -14.64
C ILE A 553 22.47 5.34 -13.45
N PRO A 554 21.46 6.19 -13.20
CA PRO A 554 20.62 6.06 -12.00
C PRO A 554 19.80 4.77 -11.92
N TRP A 555 19.52 4.10 -13.04
CA TRP A 555 18.74 2.85 -13.04
C TRP A 555 19.60 1.59 -12.90
N ILE A 556 20.92 1.71 -12.73
CA ILE A 556 21.83 0.55 -12.58
C ILE A 556 21.58 -0.23 -11.27
N ARG A 557 21.09 0.47 -10.25
CA ARG A 557 20.67 -0.05 -8.95
C ARG A 557 19.40 -0.90 -8.97
N THR A 558 18.66 -0.92 -10.08
CA THR A 558 17.49 -1.80 -10.21
C THR A 558 17.85 -3.26 -9.95
N ARG A 559 17.10 -3.94 -9.08
CA ARG A 559 17.36 -5.37 -8.75
C ARG A 559 17.05 -6.29 -9.93
N SER A 560 15.95 -5.97 -10.62
CA SER A 560 15.48 -6.70 -11.80
C SER A 560 16.33 -6.34 -13.02
N GLN A 561 17.13 -7.29 -13.51
CA GLN A 561 17.87 -7.13 -14.76
C GLN A 561 16.93 -6.86 -15.94
N ALA A 562 15.74 -7.47 -15.95
CA ALA A 562 14.74 -7.24 -16.98
C ALA A 562 14.27 -5.77 -17.00
N ASP A 563 14.08 -5.16 -15.83
CA ASP A 563 13.73 -3.75 -15.73
C ASP A 563 14.91 -2.85 -16.12
N LEU A 564 16.13 -3.15 -15.70
CA LEU A 564 17.34 -2.44 -16.15
C LEU A 564 17.44 -2.42 -17.67
N ILE A 565 17.24 -3.57 -18.32
CA ILE A 565 17.29 -3.70 -19.77
C ILE A 565 16.16 -2.93 -20.44
N LYS A 566 14.95 -3.03 -19.88
CA LYS A 566 13.77 -2.33 -20.40
C LYS A 566 13.95 -0.81 -20.34
N ILE A 567 14.43 -0.27 -19.21
CA ILE A 567 14.73 1.15 -19.04
C ILE A 567 15.80 1.57 -20.04
N SER A 568 16.90 0.81 -20.15
CA SER A 568 18.01 1.10 -21.06
C SER A 568 17.57 1.10 -22.53
N ARG A 569 16.72 0.17 -22.96
CA ARG A 569 16.15 0.14 -24.31
C ARG A 569 15.27 1.35 -24.59
N VAL A 570 14.39 1.73 -23.67
CA VAL A 570 13.57 2.94 -23.82
C VAL A 570 14.46 4.19 -23.87
N TYR A 571 15.50 4.25 -23.03
CA TYR A 571 16.46 5.35 -23.03
C TYR A 571 17.21 5.45 -24.37
N GLU A 572 17.72 4.34 -24.88
CA GLU A 572 18.41 4.26 -26.17
C GLU A 572 17.50 4.62 -27.35
N GLN A 573 16.20 4.30 -27.30
CA GLN A 573 15.22 4.76 -28.30
C GLN A 573 15.04 6.28 -28.29
N LEU A 574 15.08 6.91 -27.11
CA LEU A 574 14.94 8.37 -26.97
C LEU A 574 16.22 9.14 -27.26
N TYR A 575 17.37 8.50 -26.99
CA TYR A 575 18.72 9.05 -27.13
C TYR A 575 19.64 8.00 -27.81
N PRO A 576 19.52 7.81 -29.14
CA PRO A 576 20.28 6.79 -29.85
C PRO A 576 21.80 6.96 -29.71
N GLY A 577 22.50 5.89 -29.34
CA GLY A 577 23.94 5.87 -29.15
C GLY A 577 24.43 6.45 -27.83
N SER A 578 23.53 6.96 -26.98
CA SER A 578 23.88 7.57 -25.68
C SER A 578 24.57 6.58 -24.74
N LEU A 579 24.15 5.31 -24.76
CA LEU A 579 24.70 4.28 -23.88
C LEU A 579 26.14 3.87 -24.28
N ASN A 580 26.58 4.15 -25.51
CA ASN A 580 27.96 3.89 -25.94
C ASN A 580 28.99 4.81 -25.27
N LYS A 581 28.55 5.89 -24.63
CA LYS A 581 29.41 6.86 -23.93
C LYS A 581 29.78 6.40 -22.52
N LEU A 582 29.14 5.34 -22.03
CA LEU A 582 29.36 4.81 -20.69
C LEU A 582 30.58 3.88 -20.66
N LYS A 583 31.13 3.69 -19.46
CA LYS A 583 32.20 2.69 -19.23
C LYS A 583 31.68 1.24 -19.38
N ILE A 584 30.38 1.03 -19.19
CA ILE A 584 29.72 -0.25 -19.42
C ILE A 584 29.36 -0.37 -20.92
N PRO A 585 29.66 -1.51 -21.57
CA PRO A 585 29.29 -1.73 -22.97
C PRO A 585 27.77 -1.64 -23.15
N ARG A 586 27.31 -0.96 -24.22
CA ARG A 586 25.88 -0.81 -24.54
C ARG A 586 25.14 -2.14 -24.52
N ASP A 587 25.74 -3.19 -25.10
CA ASP A 587 25.10 -4.50 -25.19
C ASP A 587 24.82 -5.10 -23.80
N ALA A 588 25.70 -4.87 -22.82
CA ALA A 588 25.45 -5.28 -21.44
C ALA A 588 24.25 -4.55 -20.79
N LEU A 589 23.78 -3.44 -21.37
CA LEU A 589 22.61 -2.70 -20.89
C LEU A 589 21.32 -3.04 -21.67
N VAL A 590 21.41 -3.50 -22.92
CA VAL A 590 20.22 -3.72 -23.77
C VAL A 590 19.96 -5.17 -24.15
N ASP A 591 20.93 -6.07 -23.98
CA ASP A 591 20.82 -7.49 -24.29
C ASP A 591 20.81 -8.34 -23.01
N PRO A 592 19.78 -9.17 -22.77
CA PRO A 592 19.70 -10.01 -21.57
C PRO A 592 20.85 -11.00 -21.41
N ILE A 593 21.37 -11.55 -22.50
CA ILE A 593 22.47 -12.52 -22.44
C ILE A 593 23.74 -11.77 -22.08
N ALA A 594 24.06 -10.68 -22.79
CA ALA A 594 25.22 -9.86 -22.53
C ALA A 594 25.22 -9.27 -21.11
N ASN A 595 24.06 -8.82 -20.63
CA ASN A 595 23.88 -8.33 -19.25
C ASN A 595 24.26 -9.40 -18.22
N ASN A 596 23.78 -10.64 -18.40
CA ASN A 596 24.10 -11.75 -17.49
C ASN A 596 25.61 -12.01 -17.40
N TYR A 597 26.31 -12.05 -18.53
CA TYR A 597 27.77 -12.23 -18.55
C TYR A 597 28.49 -11.06 -17.87
N TYR A 598 28.08 -9.82 -18.19
CA TYR A 598 28.69 -8.63 -17.61
C TYR A 598 28.50 -8.58 -16.08
N MET A 599 27.26 -8.77 -15.61
CA MET A 599 26.93 -8.77 -14.19
C MET A 599 27.60 -9.92 -13.42
N ALA A 600 28.03 -10.98 -14.11
CA ALA A 600 28.82 -12.08 -13.53
C ALA A 600 30.34 -11.84 -13.59
N GLY A 601 30.81 -10.70 -14.09
CA GLY A 601 32.24 -10.44 -14.28
C GLY A 601 32.88 -11.26 -15.40
N ARG A 602 32.07 -11.82 -16.31
CA ARG A 602 32.47 -12.72 -17.39
C ARG A 602 32.37 -12.05 -18.77
N TRP A 603 32.57 -10.74 -18.83
CA TRP A 603 32.41 -9.97 -20.08
C TRP A 603 33.32 -10.48 -21.22
N GLN A 604 34.59 -10.78 -20.92
CA GLN A 604 35.55 -11.28 -21.93
C GLN A 604 35.10 -12.59 -22.58
N GLU A 605 34.42 -13.46 -21.83
CA GLU A 605 33.88 -14.70 -22.34
C GLU A 605 32.74 -14.45 -23.33
N TRP A 606 31.87 -13.47 -23.02
CA TRP A 606 30.83 -13.06 -23.94
C TRP A 606 31.42 -12.49 -25.24
N GLU A 607 32.45 -11.64 -25.14
CA GLU A 607 33.12 -11.13 -26.34
C GLU A 607 33.69 -12.26 -27.20
N ASN A 608 34.44 -13.19 -26.60
CA ASN A 608 35.03 -14.31 -27.33
C ASN A 608 33.98 -15.19 -28.04
N ASN A 609 32.79 -15.36 -27.43
CA ASN A 609 31.74 -16.23 -27.94
C ASN A 609 30.77 -15.54 -28.91
N PHE A 610 30.60 -14.21 -28.80
CA PHE A 610 29.52 -13.48 -29.47
C PHE A 610 29.94 -12.21 -30.23
N SER A 611 31.14 -11.64 -30.01
CA SER A 611 31.49 -10.34 -30.58
C SER A 611 32.15 -10.37 -31.97
N SER A 612 32.61 -11.52 -32.46
CA SER A 612 33.49 -11.54 -33.64
C SER A 612 32.99 -12.25 -34.91
N ASN A 613 31.98 -13.13 -34.90
CA ASN A 613 31.52 -13.78 -36.17
C ASN A 613 30.07 -14.31 -36.22
N SER A 614 29.32 -14.37 -35.11
CA SER A 614 28.03 -15.10 -35.07
C SER A 614 26.77 -14.24 -35.18
N ARG A 615 26.86 -12.90 -35.06
CA ARG A 615 25.65 -12.04 -35.04
C ARG A 615 24.98 -11.90 -36.40
N ASP A 616 25.74 -11.88 -37.48
CA ASP A 616 25.18 -11.84 -38.84
C ASP A 616 24.67 -13.24 -39.27
N GLU A 617 25.20 -14.33 -38.72
CA GLU A 617 24.75 -15.71 -39.00
C GLU A 617 23.54 -16.16 -38.16
N LEU A 618 23.37 -15.64 -36.94
CA LEU A 618 22.27 -16.02 -36.04
C LEU A 618 20.95 -15.28 -36.32
N GLY A 619 20.91 -14.38 -37.32
CA GLY A 619 19.70 -13.61 -37.64
C GLY A 619 19.18 -12.79 -36.45
N ILE A 620 20.04 -12.46 -35.48
CA ILE A 620 19.67 -11.63 -34.33
C ILE A 620 19.51 -10.21 -34.87
N VAL A 621 18.26 -9.85 -35.15
CA VAL A 621 17.84 -8.56 -35.67
C VAL A 621 18.45 -7.45 -34.83
N ARG A 622 19.21 -6.55 -35.46
CA ARG A 622 19.63 -5.29 -34.86
C ARG A 622 18.35 -4.50 -34.54
N TYR A 623 17.99 -4.46 -33.25
CA TYR A 623 16.89 -3.64 -32.73
C TYR A 623 17.26 -2.16 -32.64
#